data_AF-A0A2N3D0P0-F1
#
_entry.id   AF-A0A2N3D0P0-F1
#
_cell.length_a   1.000
_cell.length_b   1.000
_cell.length_c   1.000
_cell.angle_alpha   90.00
_cell.angle_beta   90.00
_cell.angle_gamma   90.00
#
_symmetry.space_group_name_H-M   'P 1'
#
loop_
_entity.id
_entity.type
_entity.pdbx_description
1 polymer ?
#
loop_
_entity_poly.entity_id
_entity_poly.type
_entity_poly.pdbx_seq_one_letter_code
_entity_poly.pdbx_strand_id
1 'polypeptide(L)'
;VRFFILRAHYRSPLNYSDAHLDDAKRSLDSLYFALRDVPPVTVDVDWQNDYAARFAAALNEDFDSHGAIAVLFELAGEVNRQRSAELSGLLKSLAAVIGLLEREPMAYLQGNGEAGPGL
;
A
#
# COMPACT_ATOMS: atom_id res chain seq x y z
N VAL A 1 -2.32 -15.06 16.85
CA VAL A 1 -3.80 -15.00 16.73
C VAL A 1 -4.13 -13.88 15.74
N ARG A 2 -4.40 -14.21 14.48
CA ARG A 2 -4.98 -13.29 13.48
C ARG A 2 -6.42 -13.76 13.29
N PHE A 3 -7.33 -13.10 14.01
CA PHE A 3 -8.75 -13.41 14.06
C PHE A 3 -9.49 -12.08 14.07
N PHE A 4 -10.61 -12.01 13.33
CA PHE A 4 -11.41 -10.83 12.96
C PHE A 4 -10.77 -10.05 11.81
N ILE A 5 -11.29 -10.06 10.59
CA ILE A 5 -12.69 -9.87 10.20
C ILE A 5 -13.10 -10.93 9.16
N LEU A 6 -13.84 -11.94 9.62
CA LEU A 6 -14.77 -12.68 8.79
C LEU A 6 -16.16 -12.35 9.33
N ARG A 7 -17.07 -11.97 8.43
CA ARG A 7 -18.54 -11.96 8.59
C ARG A 7 -19.24 -10.61 8.82
N ALA A 8 -19.09 -9.69 7.88
CA ALA A 8 -20.20 -8.92 7.29
C ALA A 8 -19.61 -8.24 6.04
N HIS A 9 -19.53 -8.92 4.88
CA HIS A 9 -20.28 -8.48 3.68
C HIS A 9 -20.15 -9.53 2.54
N TYR A 10 -20.03 -10.82 2.85
CA TYR A 10 -19.98 -11.90 1.83
C TYR A 10 -21.33 -12.19 1.12
N ARG A 11 -22.34 -11.31 1.30
CA ARG A 11 -23.71 -11.51 0.80
C ARG A 11 -24.21 -10.44 -0.16
N SER A 12 -23.29 -9.72 -0.79
CA SER A 12 -23.53 -9.31 -2.17
C SER A 12 -22.56 -10.12 -3.03
N PRO A 13 -22.99 -10.73 -4.14
CA PRO A 13 -22.08 -11.12 -5.20
C PRO A 13 -21.60 -9.81 -5.86
N LEU A 14 -20.85 -9.00 -5.11
CA LEU A 14 -20.20 -7.81 -5.62
C LEU A 14 -19.10 -8.33 -6.51
N ASN A 15 -19.42 -8.49 -7.79
CA ASN A 15 -18.53 -8.54 -8.95
C ASN A 15 -17.04 -8.53 -8.56
N TYR A 16 -16.50 -9.66 -8.09
CA TYR A 16 -15.08 -9.93 -8.21
C TYR A 16 -14.88 -10.27 -9.69
N SER A 17 -15.05 -9.27 -10.56
CA SER A 17 -14.58 -9.38 -11.93
C SER A 17 -13.05 -9.36 -11.87
N ASP A 18 -12.41 -10.12 -12.74
CA ASP A 18 -10.96 -10.14 -12.86
C ASP A 18 -10.39 -8.70 -12.95
N ALA A 19 -11.13 -7.79 -13.59
CA ALA A 19 -10.82 -6.37 -13.69
C ALA A 19 -10.59 -5.67 -12.33
N HIS A 20 -11.42 -5.94 -11.31
CA HIS A 20 -11.23 -5.31 -9.98
C HIS A 20 -10.01 -5.87 -9.24
N LEU A 21 -9.67 -7.14 -9.47
CA LEU A 21 -8.45 -7.75 -8.92
C LEU A 21 -7.20 -7.24 -9.64
N ASP A 22 -7.27 -7.11 -10.96
CA ASP A 22 -6.20 -6.52 -11.78
C ASP A 22 -5.92 -5.07 -11.39
N ASP A 23 -6.96 -4.25 -11.19
CA ASP A 23 -6.78 -2.85 -10.77
C ASP A 23 -6.19 -2.74 -9.36
N ALA A 24 -6.63 -3.60 -8.42
CA ALA A 24 -6.05 -3.65 -7.07
C ALA A 24 -4.58 -4.09 -7.11
N LYS A 25 -4.24 -5.08 -7.95
CA LYS A 25 -2.87 -5.55 -8.16
C LYS A 25 -2.00 -4.43 -8.74
N ARG A 26 -2.44 -3.76 -9.81
CA ARG A 26 -1.72 -2.63 -10.43
C ARG A 26 -1.48 -1.48 -9.45
N SER A 27 -2.49 -1.20 -8.62
CA SER A 27 -2.39 -0.20 -7.56
C SER A 27 -1.29 -0.58 -6.57
N LEU A 28 -1.27 -1.83 -6.09
CA LEU A 28 -0.24 -2.32 -5.19
C LEU A 28 1.16 -2.36 -5.84
N ASP A 29 1.25 -2.82 -7.09
CA ASP A 29 2.50 -2.84 -7.86
C ASP A 29 3.12 -1.43 -7.96
N SER A 30 2.31 -0.38 -8.15
CA SER A 30 2.81 0.99 -8.23
C SER A 30 3.43 1.52 -6.93
N LEU A 31 2.92 1.11 -5.77
CA LEU A 31 3.56 1.40 -4.47
C LEU A 31 4.88 0.62 -4.32
N TYR A 32 4.93 -0.63 -4.77
CA TYR A 32 6.17 -1.41 -4.79
C TYR A 32 7.21 -0.83 -5.76
N PHE A 33 6.80 -0.27 -6.90
CA PHE A 33 7.72 0.42 -7.80
C PHE A 33 8.33 1.65 -7.15
N ALA A 34 7.57 2.45 -6.38
CA ALA A 34 8.14 3.57 -5.62
C ALA A 34 9.23 3.11 -4.64
N LEU A 35 8.99 2.02 -3.90
CA LEU A 35 9.98 1.46 -2.97
C LEU A 35 11.19 0.84 -3.67
N ARG A 36 11.00 0.23 -4.84
CA ARG A 36 12.10 -0.31 -5.66
C ARG A 36 12.98 0.81 -6.20
N ASP A 37 12.35 1.84 -6.76
CA ASP A 37 13.04 2.91 -7.46
C ASP A 37 13.74 3.86 -6.50
N VAL A 38 13.20 4.02 -5.29
CA VAL A 38 13.80 4.76 -4.18
C VAL A 38 13.84 3.85 -2.95
N PRO A 39 14.94 3.13 -2.72
CA PRO A 39 15.05 2.20 -1.59
C PRO A 39 14.80 2.90 -0.25
N PRO A 40 13.89 2.37 0.59
CA PRO A 40 13.55 2.99 1.86
C PRO A 40 14.69 2.86 2.87
N VAL A 41 14.95 3.93 3.62
CA VAL A 41 15.71 3.84 4.88
C VAL A 41 14.77 3.52 6.04
N THR A 42 15.32 2.99 7.13
CA THR A 42 14.53 2.78 8.35
C THR A 42 14.28 4.14 9.00
N VAL A 43 13.02 4.45 9.25
CA VAL A 43 12.59 5.69 9.91
C VAL A 43 11.58 5.37 10.99
N ASP A 44 11.67 6.09 12.11
CA ASP A 44 10.57 6.16 13.07
C ASP A 44 9.47 7.06 12.51
N VAL A 45 8.22 6.66 12.71
CA VAL A 45 7.08 7.45 12.23
C VAL A 45 6.91 8.67 13.14
N ASP A 46 7.23 9.84 12.60
CA ASP A 46 6.80 11.10 13.20
C ASP A 46 5.32 11.36 12.86
N TRP A 47 4.44 11.15 13.84
CA TRP A 47 3.00 11.38 13.69
C TRP A 47 2.61 12.86 13.56
N GLN A 48 3.56 13.80 13.71
CA GLN A 48 3.36 15.21 13.39
C GLN A 48 3.60 15.53 11.90
N ASN A 49 4.20 14.59 11.15
CA ASN A 49 4.32 14.71 9.70
C ASN A 49 2.92 14.74 9.04
N ASP A 50 2.73 15.60 8.03
CA ASP A 50 1.44 15.78 7.35
C ASP A 50 0.86 14.46 6.83
N TYR A 51 1.67 13.63 6.16
CA TYR A 51 1.22 12.35 5.62
C TYR A 51 0.86 11.36 6.74
N ALA A 52 1.67 11.28 7.79
CA ALA A 52 1.40 10.38 8.91
C ALA A 52 0.13 10.79 9.66
N ALA A 53 -0.07 12.10 9.88
CA ALA A 53 -1.25 12.64 10.54
C ALA A 53 -2.52 12.40 9.73
N ARG A 54 -2.50 12.65 8.41
CA ARG A 54 -3.64 12.41 7.50
C ARG A 54 -3.97 10.92 7.41
N PHE A 55 -2.95 10.06 7.32
CA PHE A 55 -3.11 8.62 7.33
C PHE A 55 -3.76 8.13 8.64
N ALA A 56 -3.26 8.59 9.79
CA ALA A 56 -3.84 8.25 11.09
C ALA A 56 -5.26 8.79 11.26
N ALA A 57 -5.55 10.00 10.77
CA ALA A 57 -6.88 10.58 10.80
C ALA A 57 -7.88 9.75 10.00
N ALA A 58 -7.50 9.31 8.78
CA ALA A 58 -8.34 8.43 7.96
C ALA A 58 -8.64 7.11 8.68
N LEU A 59 -7.67 6.49 9.34
CA LEU A 59 -7.91 5.24 10.08
C LEU A 59 -8.72 5.44 11.36
N ASN A 60 -8.60 6.60 12.01
CA ASN A 60 -9.39 6.93 13.19
C ASN A 60 -10.85 7.26 12.83
N GLU A 61 -11.11 7.70 11.60
CA GLU A 61 -12.44 7.89 11.04
C GLU A 61 -12.96 6.56 10.45
N ASP A 62 -13.63 5.77 11.28
CA ASP A 62 -14.28 4.50 10.89
C ASP A 62 -13.39 3.51 10.13
N PHE A 63 -12.07 3.51 10.37
CA PHE A 63 -11.09 2.70 9.65
C PHE A 63 -11.18 2.89 8.13
N ASP A 64 -11.32 4.14 7.67
CA ASP A 64 -11.35 4.47 6.25
C ASP A 64 -10.04 4.08 5.55
N SER A 65 -10.06 2.86 5.00
CA SER A 65 -8.94 2.29 4.28
C SER A 65 -8.74 2.97 2.93
N HIS A 66 -9.79 3.55 2.34
CA HIS A 66 -9.67 4.28 1.07
C HIS A 66 -8.91 5.58 1.27
N GLY A 67 -9.26 6.35 2.31
CA GLY A 67 -8.53 7.57 2.69
C GLY A 67 -7.07 7.28 3.04
N ALA A 68 -6.82 6.23 3.83
CA ALA A 68 -5.47 5.82 4.18
C ALA A 68 -4.63 5.43 2.95
N ILE A 69 -5.20 4.66 2.02
CA ILE A 69 -4.55 4.27 0.76
C ILE A 69 -4.28 5.49 -0.13
N ALA A 70 -5.21 6.45 -0.20
CA ALA A 70 -5.01 7.68 -0.97
C ALA A 70 -3.78 8.46 -0.48
N VAL A 71 -3.60 8.57 0.84
CA VAL A 71 -2.41 9.20 1.44
C VAL A 71 -1.13 8.45 1.07
N LEU A 72 -1.14 7.11 1.03
CA LEU A 72 0.02 6.32 0.59
C LEU A 72 0.38 6.61 -0.88
N PHE A 73 -0.61 6.79 -1.76
CA PHE A 73 -0.36 7.14 -3.16
C PHE A 73 0.19 8.55 -3.34
N GLU A 74 -0.33 9.52 -2.60
CA GLU A 74 0.23 10.87 -2.56
C GLU A 74 1.70 10.84 -2.11
N LEU A 75 1.98 10.12 -1.02
CA LEU A 75 3.33 9.97 -0.51
C LEU A 75 4.27 9.26 -1.50
N ALA A 76 3.81 8.19 -2.18
CA ALA A 76 4.57 7.52 -3.23
C ALA A 76 4.90 8.46 -4.41
N GLY A 77 3.98 9.38 -4.75
CA GLY A 77 4.24 10.44 -5.72
C GLY A 77 5.40 11.35 -5.29
N GLU A 78 5.41 11.78 -4.03
CA GLU A 78 6.49 12.61 -3.49
C GLU A 78 7.81 11.86 -3.32
N VAL A 79 7.79 10.56 -3.00
CA VAL A 79 8.97 9.70 -3.02
C VAL A 79 9.63 9.73 -4.40
N ASN A 80 8.84 9.55 -5.46
CA ASN A 80 9.36 9.55 -6.83
C ASN A 80 9.83 10.93 -7.28
N ARG A 81 9.11 11.99 -6.90
CA ARG A 81 9.42 13.37 -7.25
C ARG A 81 10.70 13.87 -6.59
N GLN A 82 10.85 13.63 -5.29
CA GLN A 82 11.97 14.13 -4.50
C GLN A 82 13.14 13.15 -4.45
N ARG A 83 12.91 11.89 -4.84
CA ARG A 83 13.88 10.79 -4.72
C ARG A 83 14.40 10.62 -3.29
N SER A 84 13.54 10.89 -2.30
CA SER A 84 13.91 10.84 -0.87
C SER A 84 13.72 9.43 -0.30
N ALA A 85 14.82 8.87 0.21
CA ALA A 85 14.79 7.58 0.90
C ALA A 85 14.04 7.64 2.24
N GLU A 86 13.97 8.81 2.88
CA GLU A 86 13.26 9.03 4.13
C GLU A 86 11.74 8.98 3.91
N LEU A 87 11.25 9.65 2.85
CA LEU A 87 9.84 9.56 2.44
C LEU A 87 9.48 8.12 2.03
N SER A 88 10.41 7.41 1.39
CA SER A 88 10.21 6.00 1.04
C SER A 88 10.14 5.12 2.30
N GLY A 89 10.99 5.39 3.28
CA GLY A 89 10.92 4.80 4.61
C GLY A 89 9.58 5.04 5.29
N LEU A 90 9.10 6.29 5.26
CA LEU A 90 7.81 6.66 5.84
C LEU A 90 6.66 5.93 5.14
N LEU A 91 6.67 5.87 3.80
CA LEU A 91 5.69 5.13 3.01
C LEU A 91 5.61 3.67 3.44
N LYS A 92 6.78 3.02 3.58
CA LYS A 92 6.86 1.63 4.02
C LYS A 92 6.33 1.45 5.44
N SER A 93 6.71 2.33 6.37
CA SER A 93 6.27 2.27 7.76
C SER A 93 4.75 2.46 7.90
N LEU A 94 4.16 3.42 7.17
CA LEU A 94 2.71 3.64 7.20
C LEU A 94 1.94 2.50 6.53
N ALA A 95 2.41 2.00 5.38
CA ALA A 95 1.79 0.87 4.71
C ALA A 95 1.79 -0.40 5.59
N ALA A 96 2.84 -0.62 6.37
CA ALA A 96 2.92 -1.74 7.30
C ALA A 96 1.84 -1.70 8.40
N VAL A 97 1.35 -0.52 8.80
CA VAL A 97 0.26 -0.38 9.79
C VAL A 97 -1.02 -1.07 9.33
N ILE A 98 -1.29 -1.06 8.03
CA ILE A 98 -2.46 -1.71 7.42
C ILE A 98 -2.11 -3.05 6.74
N GLY A 99 -0.90 -3.59 6.97
CA GLY A 99 -0.46 -4.88 6.43
C GLY A 99 -0.10 -4.88 4.94
N LEU A 100 0.30 -3.73 4.39
CA LEU A 100 0.80 -3.59 3.03
C LEU A 100 2.32 -3.41 3.00
N LEU A 101 2.93 -3.67 1.84
CA LEU A 101 4.38 -3.47 1.58
C LEU A 101 5.33 -4.23 2.53
N GLU A 102 4.87 -5.35 3.09
CA GLU A 102 5.67 -6.19 4.02
C GLU A 102 6.80 -6.97 3.30
N ARG A 103 6.68 -7.19 1.99
CA ARG A 103 7.65 -7.98 1.21
C ARG A 103 8.76 -7.11 0.64
N GLU A 104 9.87 -7.75 0.31
CA GLU A 104 10.97 -7.10 -0.41
C GLU A 104 10.49 -6.72 -1.83
N PRO A 105 10.68 -5.46 -2.29
CA PRO A 105 10.06 -4.99 -3.53
C PRO A 105 10.43 -5.78 -4.78
N MET A 106 11.69 -6.19 -4.93
CA MET A 106 12.11 -6.98 -6.09
C MET A 106 11.48 -8.37 -6.05
N ALA A 107 11.48 -9.03 -4.89
CA ALA A 107 10.84 -10.33 -4.71
C ALA A 107 9.34 -10.30 -5.02
N TYR A 108 8.62 -9.24 -4.60
CA TYR A 108 7.19 -9.10 -4.89
C TYR A 108 6.93 -8.91 -6.40
N LEU A 109 7.65 -7.99 -7.04
CA LEU A 109 7.46 -7.65 -8.45
C LEU A 109 7.87 -8.80 -9.39
N GLN A 110 8.91 -9.56 -9.04
CA GLN A 110 9.34 -10.74 -9.80
C GLN A 110 8.34 -11.89 -9.68
N GLY A 111 7.85 -12.18 -8.47
CA GLY A 111 6.82 -13.21 -8.27
C GLY A 111 5.48 -12.88 -8.93
N ASN A 112 5.24 -11.59 -9.24
CA ASN A 112 4.08 -11.13 -9.99
C ASN A 112 4.26 -11.20 -11.52
N GLY A 113 5.50 -11.30 -12.03
CA GLY A 113 5.83 -11.36 -13.46
C GLY A 113 5.59 -12.72 -14.12
N GLU A 114 5.40 -13.79 -13.35
CA GLU A 114 5.08 -15.14 -13.85
C GLU A 114 3.58 -15.39 -14.09
N ALA A 115 2.73 -14.37 -13.95
CA ALA A 115 1.33 -14.40 -14.37
C ALA A 115 1.14 -13.69 -15.73
N GLY A 116 1.99 -14.00 -16.70
CA GLY A 116 1.71 -13.70 -18.11
C GLY A 116 0.81 -14.81 -18.69
N PRO A 117 -0.15 -14.51 -19.58
CA PRO A 117 -0.98 -15.54 -20.19
C PRO A 117 -0.05 -16.49 -20.94
N GLY A 118 -0.14 -17.78 -20.59
CA GLY A 118 0.56 -18.83 -21.30
C GLY A 118 0.14 -18.87 -22.77
N LEU A 119 1.14 -19.10 -23.63
CA LEU A 119 1.12 -19.76 -24.93
C LEU A 119 -0.11 -19.51 -25.84
#